data_AF-A0A382EPZ3-F1
#
_entry.id   AF-A0A382EPZ3-F1
#
_cell.length_a   1.000
_cell.length_b   1.000
_cell.length_c   1.000
_cell.angle_alpha   90.00
_cell.angle_beta   90.00
_cell.angle_gamma   90.00
#
_symmetry.space_group_name_H-M   'P 1'
#
loop_
_entity.id
_entity.type
_entity.pdbx_description
1 polymer ?
#
loop_
_entity_poly.entity_id
_entity_poly.type
_entity_poly.pdbx_seq_one_letter_code
_entity_poly.pdbx_strand_id
1 'polypeptide(L)'
;GTTWYARPEAVTQLEKYVKTKPKTIDLFIDFLDDESRDVRRNAVRALGHHGKKKHLPYLDEVVERDPIISRGVRTAKKNIINPPKKPKKKGPEQEVEELNKKLDDIRKILK
;
A
#
# COMPACT_ATOMS: atom_id res chain seq x y z
N GLY A 1 -11.23 26.11 -6.46
CA GLY A 1 -11.63 24.97 -5.63
C GLY A 1 -11.31 23.70 -6.38
N THR A 2 -10.50 22.81 -5.81
CA THR A 2 -10.38 21.44 -6.31
C THR A 2 -11.63 20.69 -5.89
N THR A 3 -12.24 19.91 -6.79
CA THR A 3 -13.44 19.12 -6.50
C THR A 3 -13.24 18.24 -5.27
N TRP A 4 -14.32 17.99 -4.50
CA TRP A 4 -14.31 17.13 -3.30
C TRP A 4 -13.62 15.77 -3.53
N TYR A 5 -13.72 15.24 -4.76
CA TYR A 5 -13.15 13.96 -5.18
C TYR A 5 -11.68 14.00 -5.58
N ALA A 6 -11.11 15.17 -5.87
CA ALA A 6 -9.74 15.26 -6.37
C ALA A 6 -8.70 14.78 -5.34
N ARG A 7 -8.91 15.10 -4.05
CA ARG A 7 -7.99 14.71 -2.97
C ARG A 7 -7.97 13.19 -2.73
N PRO A 8 -9.11 12.51 -2.51
CA PRO A 8 -9.11 11.05 -2.40
C PRO A 8 -8.52 10.36 -3.62
N GLU A 9 -8.79 10.88 -4.82
CA GLU A 9 -8.26 10.33 -6.07
C GLU A 9 -6.73 10.46 -6.14
N ALA A 10 -6.18 11.61 -5.73
CA ALA A 10 -4.74 11.80 -5.67
C ALA A 10 -4.05 10.75 -4.80
N VAL A 11 -4.64 10.38 -3.66
CA VAL A 11 -4.11 9.30 -2.79
C VAL A 11 -4.09 7.96 -3.52
N THR A 12 -5.17 7.61 -4.22
CA THR A 12 -5.24 6.38 -5.03
C THR A 12 -4.18 6.36 -6.13
N GLN A 13 -3.92 7.49 -6.78
CA GLN A 13 -2.89 7.57 -7.82
C GLN A 13 -1.48 7.45 -7.21
N LEU A 14 -1.22 8.08 -6.07
CA LEU A 14 0.08 7.99 -5.37
C LEU A 14 0.40 6.55 -4.94
N GLU A 15 -0.60 5.77 -4.51
CA GLU A 15 -0.45 4.36 -4.13
C GLU A 15 0.24 3.53 -5.22
N LYS A 16 -0.08 3.78 -6.50
CA LYS A 16 0.49 3.04 -7.64
C LYS A 16 2.02 3.14 -7.73
N TYR A 17 2.57 4.24 -7.23
CA TYR A 17 4.01 4.53 -7.29
C TYR A 17 4.77 4.08 -6.05
N VAL A 18 4.12 3.50 -5.05
CA VAL A 18 4.79 3.08 -3.80
C VAL A 18 5.91 2.07 -4.04
N LYS A 19 5.75 1.19 -5.04
CA LYS A 19 6.77 0.20 -5.40
C LYS A 19 8.04 0.83 -5.97
N THR A 20 7.91 1.90 -6.76
CA THR A 20 9.04 2.60 -7.38
C THR A 20 9.58 3.73 -6.51
N LYS A 21 8.73 4.30 -5.64
CA LYS A 21 9.05 5.36 -4.69
C LYS A 21 8.54 4.99 -3.29
N PRO A 22 9.32 4.19 -2.51
CA PRO A 22 8.88 3.71 -1.19
C PRO A 22 8.59 4.81 -0.16
N LYS A 23 9.22 5.99 -0.31
CA LYS A 23 8.98 7.16 0.56
C LYS A 23 7.55 7.69 0.46
N THR A 24 6.80 7.35 -0.59
CA THR A 24 5.38 7.71 -0.73
C THR A 24 4.52 7.12 0.40
N ILE A 25 4.96 6.05 1.06
CA ILE A 25 4.24 5.47 2.21
C ILE A 25 4.11 6.47 3.36
N ASP A 26 5.14 7.28 3.59
CA ASP A 26 5.16 8.21 4.71
C ASP A 26 4.09 9.30 4.53
N LEU A 27 3.79 9.70 3.28
CA LEU A 27 2.69 10.63 2.96
C LEU A 27 1.32 10.09 3.36
N PHE A 28 1.12 8.76 3.35
CA PHE A 28 -0.16 8.20 3.77
C PHE A 28 -0.37 8.31 5.28
N ILE A 29 0.70 8.46 6.07
CA ILE A 29 0.57 8.74 7.50
C ILE A 29 -0.04 10.14 7.68
N ASP A 30 0.48 11.14 6.96
CA ASP A 30 -0.04 12.51 7.00
C ASP A 30 -1.52 12.57 6.54
N PHE A 31 -1.91 11.76 5.56
CA PHE A 31 -3.29 11.70 5.08
C PHE A 31 -4.28 10.99 6.02
N LEU A 32 -3.83 10.36 7.10
CA LEU A 32 -4.73 9.87 8.15
C LEU A 32 -5.38 11.02 8.92
N ASP A 33 -4.79 12.21 8.88
CA ASP A 33 -5.25 13.40 9.60
C ASP A 33 -6.08 14.34 8.71
N ASP A 34 -6.30 13.96 7.45
CA ASP A 34 -7.04 14.74 6.49
C ASP A 34 -8.49 14.95 6.93
N GLU A 35 -9.05 16.14 6.71
CA GLU A 35 -10.45 16.48 7.03
C GLU A 35 -11.43 15.56 6.29
N SER A 36 -11.11 15.20 5.04
CA SER A 36 -11.94 14.32 4.24
C SER A 36 -11.80 12.87 4.68
N ARG A 37 -12.92 12.28 5.13
CA ARG A 37 -12.97 10.86 5.46
C ARG A 37 -12.56 9.96 4.30
N ASP A 38 -12.84 10.35 3.06
CA ASP A 38 -12.49 9.54 1.89
C ASP A 38 -10.96 9.52 1.67
N VAL A 39 -10.28 10.63 1.96
CA VAL A 39 -8.81 10.67 1.99
C VAL A 39 -8.28 9.74 3.08
N ARG A 40 -8.78 9.84 4.31
CA ARG A 40 -8.37 8.95 5.42
C ARG A 40 -8.58 7.48 5.08
N ARG A 41 -9.73 7.13 4.48
CA ARG A 41 -10.03 5.76 4.04
C ARG A 41 -9.04 5.26 2.99
N ASN A 42 -8.71 6.08 2.00
CA ASN A 42 -7.74 5.71 0.97
C ASN A 42 -6.33 5.56 1.54
N ALA A 43 -5.94 6.42 2.48
CA ALA A 43 -4.68 6.30 3.20
C ALA A 43 -4.58 5.00 4.01
N VAL A 44 -5.63 4.65 4.78
CA VAL A 44 -5.71 3.37 5.50
C VAL A 44 -5.59 2.18 4.55
N ARG A 45 -6.26 2.22 3.40
CA ARG A 45 -6.17 1.16 2.38
C ARG A 45 -4.74 1.02 1.85
N ALA A 46 -4.11 2.12 1.49
CA ALA A 46 -2.74 2.13 0.98
C ALA A 46 -1.72 1.62 2.02
N LEU A 47 -1.86 2.02 3.29
CA LEU A 47 -1.08 1.48 4.41
C LEU A 47 -1.34 -0.01 4.62
N GLY A 48 -2.57 -0.50 4.43
CA GLY A 48 -2.88 -1.92 4.46
C GLY A 48 -2.16 -2.73 3.38
N HIS A 49 -1.99 -2.17 2.18
CA HIS A 49 -1.34 -2.85 1.06
C HIS A 49 0.18 -2.80 1.09
N HIS A 50 0.74 -1.70 1.60
CA HIS A 50 2.18 -1.42 1.48
C HIS A 50 2.89 -1.18 2.82
N GLY A 51 2.13 -0.96 3.89
CA GLY A 51 2.65 -0.70 5.22
C GLY A 51 3.32 -1.92 5.84
N LYS A 52 4.23 -1.62 6.75
CA LYS A 52 4.90 -2.56 7.67
C LYS A 52 4.35 -2.43 9.09
N LYS A 53 4.74 -3.35 9.98
CA LYS A 53 4.35 -3.36 11.41
C LYS A 53 4.58 -2.02 12.13
N LYS A 54 5.59 -1.24 11.73
CA LYS A 54 5.85 0.10 12.28
C LYS A 54 4.71 1.11 12.09
N HIS A 55 3.79 0.87 11.16
CA HIS A 55 2.67 1.77 10.90
C HIS A 55 1.38 1.40 11.64
N LEU A 56 1.39 0.30 12.41
CA LEU A 56 0.21 -0.12 13.18
C LEU A 56 -0.26 0.93 14.20
N PRO A 57 0.63 1.67 14.90
CA PRO A 57 0.20 2.70 15.86
C PRO A 57 -0.62 3.83 15.20
N TYR A 58 -0.20 4.33 14.03
CA TYR A 58 -0.95 5.37 13.31
C TYR A 58 -2.35 4.90 12.90
N LEU A 59 -2.52 3.61 12.62
CA LEU A 59 -3.83 3.02 12.35
C LEU A 59 -4.71 2.94 13.60
N ASP A 60 -4.14 2.88 14.81
CA ASP A 60 -4.92 2.98 16.06
C ASP A 60 -5.38 4.42 16.30
N GLU A 61 -4.47 5.38 16.18
CA GLU A 61 -4.73 6.81 16.37
C GLU A 61 -5.86 7.33 15.46
N VAL A 62 -5.94 6.83 14.22
CA VAL A 62 -7.01 7.24 13.29
C VAL A 62 -8.39 6.68 13.70
N VAL A 63 -8.45 5.52 14.36
CA VAL A 63 -9.71 4.93 14.85
C VAL A 63 -10.24 5.70 16.06
N GLU A 64 -9.34 6.17 16.93
CA GLU A 64 -9.70 7.00 18.08
C GLU A 64 -10.41 8.29 17.64
N ARG A 65 -9.94 8.92 16.54
CA ARG A 65 -10.57 10.11 15.97
C ARG A 65 -11.78 9.84 15.08
N ASP A 66 -11.74 8.80 14.24
CA ASP A 66 -12.84 8.45 13.33
C ASP A 66 -13.22 6.96 13.47
N PRO A 67 -14.07 6.61 14.47
CA PRO A 67 -14.47 5.23 14.70
C PRO A 67 -15.16 4.56 13.48
N ILE A 68 -15.72 5.36 12.57
CA ILE A 68 -16.42 4.89 11.36
C ILE A 68 -15.48 4.14 10.40
N ILE A 69 -14.18 4.44 10.39
CA ILE A 69 -13.21 3.76 9.51
C ILE A 69 -12.58 2.50 10.15
N SER A 70 -12.99 2.14 11.36
CA SER A 70 -12.49 0.99 12.12
C SER A 70 -12.50 -0.34 11.35
N ARG A 71 -13.52 -0.59 10.52
CA ARG A 71 -13.58 -1.77 9.65
C ARG A 71 -12.43 -1.80 8.63
N GLY A 72 -12.13 -0.65 8.01
CA GLY A 72 -11.03 -0.51 7.07
C GLY A 72 -9.69 -0.72 7.77
N VAL A 73 -9.53 -0.12 8.95
CA VAL A 73 -8.32 -0.26 9.77
C VAL A 73 -8.08 -1.72 10.17
N ARG A 74 -9.09 -2.44 10.65
CA ARG A 74 -8.98 -3.87 10.99
C ARG A 74 -8.47 -4.70 9.81
N THR A 75 -8.96 -4.38 8.61
CA THR A 75 -8.54 -5.04 7.36
C THR A 75 -7.10 -4.69 7.01
N ALA A 76 -6.73 -3.42 7.11
CA ALA A 76 -5.36 -2.96 6.87
C ALA A 76 -4.36 -3.62 7.82
N LYS A 77 -4.67 -3.65 9.12
CA LYS A 77 -3.85 -4.34 10.14
C LYS A 77 -3.68 -5.82 9.82
N LYS A 78 -4.76 -6.51 9.44
CA LYS A 78 -4.70 -7.92 9.01
C LYS A 78 -3.74 -8.10 7.83
N ASN A 79 -3.80 -7.23 6.83
CA ASN A 79 -2.93 -7.29 5.65
C ASN A 79 -1.46 -6.98 6.00
N ILE A 80 -1.20 -6.09 6.95
CA ILE A 80 0.17 -5.79 7.41
C ILE A 80 0.77 -6.97 8.19
N ILE A 81 -0.02 -7.59 9.07
CA ILE A 81 0.45 -8.71 9.91
C ILE A 81 0.59 -9.98 9.07
N ASN A 82 -0.42 -10.27 8.25
CA ASN A 82 -0.49 -11.45 7.40
C ASN A 82 -0.78 -11.00 5.95
N PRO A 83 0.27 -10.60 5.21
CA PRO A 83 0.11 -10.16 3.83
C PRO A 83 -0.59 -11.24 3.01
N PRO A 84 -1.62 -10.89 2.22
CA PRO A 84 -2.24 -11.85 1.33
C PRO A 84 -1.17 -12.40 0.38
N LYS A 85 -1.11 -13.72 0.25
CA LYS A 85 -0.24 -14.34 -0.75
C LYS A 85 -0.63 -13.75 -2.10
N LYS A 86 0.34 -13.13 -2.79
CA LYS A 86 0.11 -12.67 -4.16
C LYS A 86 -0.43 -13.86 -4.96
N PRO A 87 -1.49 -13.68 -5.78
CA PRO A 87 -1.87 -14.72 -6.70
C PRO A 87 -0.62 -15.09 -7.52
N LYS A 88 -0.36 -16.39 -7.68
CA LYS A 88 0.71 -16.83 -8.59
C LYS A 88 0.41 -16.17 -9.93
N LYS A 89 1.34 -15.35 -10.45
CA LYS A 89 1.31 -14.86 -11.84
C LYS A 89 1.04 -16.07 -12.72
N LYS A 90 0.17 -16.00 -13.71
CA LYS A 90 -0.13 -17.13 -14.62
C LYS A 90 0.18 -16.71 -16.06
N GLY A 91 0.62 -17.66 -16.88
CA GLY A 91 0.85 -17.42 -18.31
C GLY A 91 2.13 -16.59 -18.59
N PRO A 92 2.11 -15.63 -19.53
CA PRO A 92 3.33 -14.96 -20.01
C PRO A 92 4.16 -14.28 -18.92
N GLU A 93 3.50 -13.71 -17.90
CA GLU A 93 4.19 -13.04 -16.79
C GLU A 93 5.02 -14.00 -15.93
N GLN A 94 4.61 -15.28 -15.90
CA GLN A 94 5.23 -16.35 -15.13
C GLN A 94 6.51 -16.81 -15.84
N GLU A 95 6.43 -16.99 -17.15
CA GLU A 95 7.58 -17.30 -18.02
C GLU A 95 8.63 -16.19 -17.98
N VAL A 96 8.22 -14.92 -18.07
CA VAL A 96 9.14 -13.77 -17.98
C VAL A 96 9.87 -13.73 -16.64
N GLU A 97 9.21 -14.08 -15.54
CA GLU A 97 9.86 -14.13 -14.22
C GLU A 97 10.87 -15.28 -14.12
N GLU A 98 10.55 -16.45 -14.67
CA GLU A 98 11.49 -17.58 -14.75
C GLU A 98 12.71 -17.27 -15.61
N LEU A 99 12.52 -16.61 -16.76
CA LEU A 99 13.60 -16.18 -17.65
C LEU A 99 14.53 -15.17 -16.97
N ASN A 100 13.97 -14.20 -16.24
CA ASN A 100 14.77 -13.25 -15.47
C ASN A 100 15.59 -13.93 -14.37
N LYS A 101 15.00 -14.90 -13.68
CA LYS A 101 15.72 -15.67 -12.65
C LYS A 101 16.89 -16.46 -13.25
N LYS A 102 16.69 -17.12 -14.39
CA LYS A 102 17.76 -17.82 -15.12
C LYS A 102 18.87 -16.86 -15.56
N LEU A 103 18.52 -15.67 -16.05
CA LEU A 103 19.49 -14.62 -16.41
C LEU A 103 20.33 -14.17 -15.21
N ASP A 104 19.71 -13.99 -14.05
CA ASP A 104 20.42 -13.59 -12.83
C ASP A 104 21.35 -14.68 -12.31
N ASP A 105 20.96 -15.95 -12.42
CA ASP A 105 21.82 -17.07 -12.06
C ASP A 105 23.05 -17.18 -12.99
N ILE A 106 22.86 -16.96 -14.31
CA ILE A 106 23.99 -16.87 -15.25
C ILE A 106 24.91 -15.70 -14.90
N ARG A 107 24.38 -14.52 -14.58
CA ARG A 107 25.18 -13.35 -14.18
C ARG A 107 26.00 -13.58 -12.92
N LYS A 108 25.52 -14.42 -12.00
CA LYS A 108 26.29 -14.79 -10.79
C LYS A 108 27.45 -15.73 -11.10
N ILE A 109 27.33 -16.58 -12.12
CA ILE A 109 28.41 -17.49 -12.55
C ILE A 109 29.51 -16.73 -13.28
N LEU A 110 29.16 -15.63 -13.96
CA LEU A 110 30.10 -14.78 -14.70
C LEU A 110 30.82 -13.73 -13.82
N LYS A 111 30.57 -13.71 -12.51
CA LYS A 111 31.25 -12.87 -11.51
C LYS A 111 32.15 -13.72 -10.64
#